data_AF-A0A519ZXT4-F1
#
_entry.id   AF-A0A519ZXT4-F1
#
_cell.length_a   1.000
_cell.length_b   1.000
_cell.length_c   1.000
_cell.angle_alpha   90.00
_cell.angle_beta   90.00
_cell.angle_gamma   90.00
#
_symmetry.space_group_name_H-M   'P 1'
#
loop_
_entity.id
_entity.type
_entity.pdbx_description
1 polymer ?
#
loop_
_entity_poly.entity_id
_entity_poly.type
_entity_poly.pdbx_seq_one_letter_code
_entity_poly.pdbx_strand_id
1 'polypeptide(L)'
;MLLLIGGKAQAQYTFEDSKLGPYVQAFDAMGTSNVPFNTNGTCASLPGIIVGYNWGGYFMRVPDLVANNGSNSASAAYNFGTTSATDRSLGGIAGGMAGNRGTGYISVRLRNNSTKLIKNLDVRYAIEQWFNSSLSTDAWFRAAYRVYRSGTAFNNNDIVQATGANGWVAAPALDLQVPATGGILGQVNGNSTTYRRTTQSRLLGVDLAQGDEVVVRFDYVFSADTNGNGISLDDIVIYPETNILYSKTTGNLDNTAIGSGATWSLTADGNTPAGSAINFNAANVTYYVQGTNAASRLSGNWQVTGEGSRVVVGTDASPATLYLAPGDQLKATVDVAKTSTLTLGGTPASLRLGTLAAGSTAWLVAATLPVYCTVLPAASVPSRRLAGVPPRVSVEVLVTSTVAFSWSPGARYRVAGEASVPTTTREPS
;
A
#
# COMPACT_ATOMS: atom_id res chain seq x y z
N MET A 1 -3.16 -42.24 21.04
CA MET A 1 -3.95 -41.63 19.95
C MET A 1 -3.44 -40.21 19.75
N LEU A 2 -2.67 -39.94 18.69
CA LEU A 2 -2.08 -38.63 18.45
C LEU A 2 -3.01 -37.82 17.54
N LEU A 3 -3.66 -36.78 18.08
CA LEU A 3 -4.62 -35.97 17.34
C LEU A 3 -3.87 -34.93 16.49
N LEU A 4 -3.56 -35.28 15.23
CA LEU A 4 -3.07 -34.30 14.26
C LEU A 4 -4.18 -33.29 13.93
N ILE A 5 -4.14 -32.13 14.58
CA ILE A 5 -4.97 -30.97 14.21
C ILE A 5 -4.35 -30.37 12.94
N GLY A 6 -4.64 -30.99 11.79
CA GLY A 6 -4.25 -30.47 10.49
C GLY A 6 -4.92 -29.13 10.23
N GLY A 7 -4.16 -28.04 10.30
CA GLY A 7 -4.64 -26.69 10.01
C GLY A 7 -5.16 -26.61 8.57
N LYS A 8 -6.48 -26.51 8.41
CA LYS A 8 -7.11 -26.33 7.10
C LYS A 8 -6.60 -25.04 6.48
N ALA A 9 -6.04 -25.12 5.26
CA ALA A 9 -5.58 -23.95 4.54
C ALA A 9 -6.72 -22.93 4.37
N GLN A 10 -6.53 -21.72 4.88
CA GLN A 10 -7.55 -20.68 4.84
C GLN A 10 -7.55 -20.00 3.47
N ALA A 11 -8.37 -20.54 2.56
CA ALA A 11 -8.64 -20.06 1.21
C ALA A 11 -9.37 -18.68 1.13
N GLN A 12 -9.27 -17.91 2.21
CA GLN A 12 -9.99 -16.69 2.52
C GLN A 12 -9.38 -16.10 3.81
N TYR A 13 -9.14 -14.80 3.86
CA TYR A 13 -8.93 -14.08 5.11
C TYR A 13 -10.25 -13.52 5.63
N THR A 14 -10.42 -13.51 6.95
CA THR A 14 -11.66 -13.08 7.61
C THR A 14 -11.40 -11.85 8.47
N PHE A 15 -12.18 -10.79 8.25
CA PHE A 15 -12.34 -9.68 9.20
C PHE A 15 -13.39 -10.06 10.26
N GLU A 16 -13.05 -9.89 11.52
CA GLU A 16 -13.90 -10.20 12.69
C GLU A 16 -13.97 -8.98 13.61
N ASP A 17 -14.97 -8.86 14.49
CA ASP A 17 -15.09 -7.67 15.38
C ASP A 17 -13.86 -7.50 16.30
N SER A 18 -13.20 -8.60 16.67
CA SER A 18 -11.94 -8.67 17.42
C SER A 18 -10.69 -8.50 16.55
N LYS A 19 -10.83 -8.46 15.23
CA LYS A 19 -9.74 -8.47 14.25
C LYS A 19 -10.12 -7.74 12.96
N LEU A 20 -10.58 -6.51 13.12
CA LEU A 20 -11.01 -5.61 12.03
C LEU A 20 -9.86 -4.72 11.52
N GLY A 21 -8.61 -5.04 11.90
CA GLY A 21 -7.41 -4.42 11.35
C GLY A 21 -7.11 -4.84 9.90
N PRO A 22 -6.03 -4.32 9.29
CA PRO A 22 -5.67 -4.63 7.90
C PRO A 22 -5.38 -6.11 7.67
N TYR A 23 -5.70 -6.57 6.46
CA TYR A 23 -5.01 -7.71 5.87
C TYR A 23 -3.59 -7.28 5.50
N VAL A 24 -2.59 -8.12 5.81
CA VAL A 24 -1.17 -7.89 5.50
C VAL A 24 -0.56 -9.19 4.96
N GLN A 25 0.13 -9.09 3.82
CA GLN A 25 0.81 -10.20 3.18
C GLN A 25 2.10 -9.70 2.49
N ALA A 26 3.19 -9.64 3.24
CA ALA A 26 4.55 -9.33 2.77
C ALA A 26 5.34 -10.58 2.34
N PHE A 27 4.64 -11.69 2.06
CA PHE A 27 5.13 -12.96 1.48
C PHE A 27 6.35 -13.71 2.09
N ASP A 28 7.14 -13.13 3.00
CA ASP A 28 8.31 -13.72 3.69
C ASP A 28 8.11 -15.16 4.20
N ALA A 29 6.89 -15.46 4.67
CA ALA A 29 6.49 -16.77 5.17
C ALA A 29 6.55 -17.90 4.11
N MET A 30 6.83 -17.59 2.84
CA MET A 30 7.18 -18.56 1.81
C MET A 30 8.59 -19.15 2.00
N GLY A 31 9.54 -18.36 2.52
CA GLY A 31 10.94 -18.73 2.65
C GLY A 31 11.60 -19.11 1.32
N THR A 32 12.71 -19.85 1.41
CA THR A 32 13.60 -20.20 0.29
C THR A 32 13.28 -21.56 -0.35
N SER A 33 12.23 -22.24 0.11
CA SER A 33 11.80 -23.56 -0.37
C SER A 33 10.66 -23.45 -1.38
N ASN A 34 10.35 -24.56 -2.06
CA ASN A 34 9.11 -24.64 -2.82
C ASN A 34 7.90 -24.54 -1.88
N VAL A 35 6.89 -23.75 -2.25
CA VAL A 35 5.66 -23.59 -1.48
C VAL A 35 4.52 -24.36 -2.16
N PRO A 36 3.96 -25.40 -1.51
CA PRO A 36 2.93 -26.24 -2.12
C PRO A 36 1.56 -25.57 -2.12
N PHE A 37 0.83 -25.71 -3.23
CA PHE A 37 -0.49 -25.12 -3.41
C PHE A 37 -1.57 -26.20 -3.52
N ASN A 38 -2.67 -26.02 -2.78
CA ASN A 38 -3.80 -26.96 -2.76
C ASN A 38 -4.52 -26.99 -4.11
N THR A 39 -5.39 -27.99 -4.31
CA THR A 39 -6.14 -28.19 -5.58
C THR A 39 -6.99 -26.99 -6.00
N ASN A 40 -7.41 -26.15 -5.05
CA ASN A 40 -8.12 -24.89 -5.23
C ASN A 40 -7.20 -23.65 -5.41
N GLY A 41 -5.89 -23.83 -5.58
CA GLY A 41 -4.94 -22.75 -5.79
C GLY A 41 -4.64 -21.90 -4.54
N THR A 42 -4.78 -22.43 -3.32
CA THR A 42 -4.49 -21.70 -2.07
C THR A 42 -3.43 -22.38 -1.20
N CYS A 43 -2.69 -21.63 -0.37
CA CYS A 43 -1.67 -22.17 0.54
C CYS A 43 -1.98 -21.89 2.02
N ALA A 44 -1.48 -22.74 2.92
CA ALA A 44 -1.69 -22.59 4.36
C ALA A 44 -0.85 -21.46 4.99
N SER A 45 0.33 -21.16 4.42
CA SER A 45 1.19 -20.03 4.86
C SER A 45 0.79 -18.68 4.26
N LEU A 46 -0.20 -18.66 3.36
CA LEU A 46 -0.66 -17.46 2.64
C LEU A 46 -2.19 -17.31 2.73
N PRO A 47 -2.76 -16.98 3.91
CA PRO A 47 -4.21 -16.91 4.10
C PRO A 47 -4.86 -15.92 3.13
N GLY A 48 -5.95 -16.34 2.49
CA GLY A 48 -6.67 -15.53 1.50
C GLY A 48 -6.01 -15.43 0.11
N ILE A 49 -4.78 -15.91 -0.08
CA ILE A 49 -4.11 -15.87 -1.39
C ILE A 49 -4.58 -17.03 -2.28
N ILE A 50 -4.93 -16.69 -3.51
CA ILE A 50 -5.28 -17.61 -4.60
C ILE A 50 -4.34 -17.33 -5.78
N VAL A 51 -3.69 -18.37 -6.34
CA VAL A 51 -2.75 -18.24 -7.47
C VAL A 51 -3.05 -19.22 -8.59
N GLY A 52 -3.08 -18.72 -9.83
CA GLY A 52 -3.33 -19.53 -11.02
C GLY A 52 -3.12 -18.78 -12.33
N TYR A 53 -3.58 -19.39 -13.42
CA TYR A 53 -3.53 -18.84 -14.77
C TYR A 53 -4.80 -19.21 -15.56
N ASN A 54 -5.08 -18.45 -16.63
CA ASN A 54 -6.14 -18.78 -17.58
C ASN A 54 -5.62 -19.83 -18.59
N TRP A 55 -6.36 -20.93 -18.72
CA TRP A 55 -6.23 -21.89 -19.81
C TRP A 55 -7.60 -22.11 -20.45
N GLY A 56 -7.78 -21.62 -21.68
CA GLY A 56 -9.02 -21.85 -22.46
C GLY A 56 -10.30 -21.29 -21.84
N GLY A 57 -10.21 -20.27 -20.98
CA GLY A 57 -11.34 -19.70 -20.23
C GLY A 57 -11.54 -20.27 -18.82
N TYR A 58 -10.67 -21.19 -18.38
CA TYR A 58 -10.74 -21.83 -17.06
C TYR A 58 -9.57 -21.42 -16.15
N PHE A 59 -9.83 -21.37 -14.85
CA PHE A 59 -8.80 -21.16 -13.83
C PHE A 59 -8.02 -22.46 -13.61
N MET A 60 -6.73 -22.43 -13.92
CA MET A 60 -5.78 -23.50 -13.61
C MET A 60 -4.92 -23.07 -12.43
N ARG A 61 -4.78 -23.93 -11.41
CA ARG A 61 -3.86 -23.67 -10.30
C ARG A 61 -2.40 -23.75 -10.76
N VAL A 62 -1.53 -23.06 -10.03
CA VAL A 62 -0.11 -23.42 -9.97
C VAL A 62 0.03 -24.71 -9.13
N PRO A 63 0.87 -25.70 -9.51
CA PRO A 63 1.11 -26.89 -8.68
C PRO A 63 1.88 -26.57 -7.40
N ASP A 64 3.10 -26.06 -7.55
CA ASP A 64 3.99 -25.58 -6.50
C ASP A 64 4.62 -24.26 -6.97
N LEU A 65 4.86 -23.31 -6.06
CA LEU A 65 5.72 -22.17 -6.35
C LEU A 65 7.17 -22.59 -6.14
N VAL A 66 7.98 -22.51 -7.19
CA VAL A 66 9.42 -22.78 -7.10
C VAL A 66 10.15 -21.55 -6.55
N ALA A 67 11.20 -21.75 -5.77
CA ALA A 67 12.06 -20.65 -5.35
C ALA A 67 12.97 -20.18 -6.50
N ASN A 68 12.88 -18.90 -6.85
CA ASN A 68 13.68 -18.26 -7.89
C ASN A 68 14.23 -16.92 -7.38
N ASN A 69 15.32 -16.45 -7.96
CA ASN A 69 15.90 -15.13 -7.74
C ASN A 69 15.97 -14.32 -9.06
N GLY A 70 15.38 -14.85 -10.14
CA GLY A 70 15.45 -14.33 -11.51
C GLY A 70 16.50 -15.02 -12.40
N SER A 71 17.35 -15.90 -11.87
CA SER A 71 18.36 -16.63 -12.68
C SER A 71 17.75 -17.73 -13.56
N ASN A 72 16.62 -18.32 -13.17
CA ASN A 72 15.86 -19.23 -14.03
C ASN A 72 14.82 -18.42 -14.82
N SER A 73 14.89 -18.45 -16.15
CA SER A 73 14.01 -17.72 -17.08
C SER A 73 12.79 -18.50 -17.56
N ALA A 74 12.57 -19.73 -17.09
CA ALA A 74 11.48 -20.58 -17.54
C ALA A 74 10.09 -20.00 -17.19
N SER A 75 9.12 -20.25 -18.06
CA SER A 75 7.75 -19.75 -17.93
C SER A 75 6.98 -20.50 -16.83
N ALA A 76 7.12 -20.04 -15.58
CA ALA A 76 6.40 -20.57 -14.42
C ALA A 76 5.96 -19.46 -13.45
N ALA A 77 5.19 -19.85 -12.44
CA ALA A 77 4.96 -19.04 -11.25
C ALA A 77 6.00 -19.40 -10.17
N TYR A 78 6.43 -18.39 -9.42
CA TYR A 78 7.58 -18.46 -8.52
C TYR A 78 7.28 -17.75 -7.20
N ASN A 79 7.94 -18.19 -6.13
CA ASN A 79 8.32 -17.27 -5.07
C ASN A 79 9.68 -16.66 -5.44
N PHE A 80 9.71 -15.33 -5.54
CA PHE A 80 10.89 -14.55 -5.87
C PHE A 80 11.56 -14.00 -4.61
N GLY A 81 12.75 -13.40 -4.76
CA GLY A 81 13.62 -12.96 -3.66
C GLY A 81 15.05 -13.43 -3.88
N THR A 82 16.05 -12.70 -3.37
CA THR A 82 17.47 -13.06 -3.57
C THR A 82 17.86 -14.38 -2.89
N THR A 83 19.00 -14.96 -3.28
CA THR A 83 19.47 -16.25 -2.77
C THR A 83 19.63 -16.21 -1.24
N SER A 84 18.99 -17.15 -0.54
CA SER A 84 18.95 -17.23 0.93
C SER A 84 18.23 -16.07 1.65
N ALA A 85 17.51 -15.20 0.94
CA ALA A 85 16.71 -14.13 1.57
C ALA A 85 15.45 -14.69 2.25
N THR A 86 15.11 -14.11 3.41
CA THR A 86 13.78 -14.24 4.05
C THR A 86 12.74 -13.35 3.39
N ASP A 87 13.20 -12.25 2.80
CA ASP A 87 12.45 -11.32 1.96
C ASP A 87 12.06 -12.02 0.65
N ARG A 88 10.76 -12.28 0.46
CA ARG A 88 10.20 -13.01 -0.69
C ARG A 88 9.00 -12.28 -1.27
N SER A 89 8.80 -12.38 -2.59
CA SER A 89 7.61 -11.86 -3.28
C SER A 89 6.94 -12.92 -4.17
N LEU A 90 5.68 -12.71 -4.57
CA LEU A 90 4.87 -13.73 -5.26
C LEU A 90 4.59 -13.36 -6.72
N GLY A 91 4.99 -14.20 -7.69
CA GLY A 91 4.93 -13.81 -9.10
C GLY A 91 5.06 -14.94 -10.12
N GLY A 92 5.48 -14.57 -11.33
CA GLY A 92 5.83 -15.50 -12.41
C GLY A 92 6.66 -14.86 -13.52
N ILE A 93 7.15 -15.67 -14.45
CA ILE A 93 7.87 -15.20 -15.66
C ILE A 93 6.96 -15.30 -16.88
N ALA A 94 6.71 -14.16 -17.52
CA ALA A 94 5.74 -13.97 -18.59
C ALA A 94 5.99 -14.73 -19.91
N GLY A 95 6.94 -15.65 -20.02
CA GLY A 95 7.37 -16.27 -21.30
C GLY A 95 6.44 -17.34 -21.91
N GLY A 96 5.17 -17.41 -21.50
CA GLY A 96 4.19 -18.41 -21.96
C GLY A 96 4.41 -19.83 -21.41
N MET A 97 3.53 -20.31 -20.53
CA MET A 97 3.56 -21.70 -20.04
C MET A 97 3.26 -22.68 -21.18
N ALA A 98 4.17 -23.62 -21.46
CA ALA A 98 4.00 -24.68 -22.45
C ALA A 98 3.52 -24.21 -23.85
N GLY A 99 3.97 -23.03 -24.29
CA GLY A 99 3.60 -22.44 -25.58
C GLY A 99 2.27 -21.69 -25.61
N ASN A 100 1.59 -21.53 -24.47
CA ASN A 100 0.31 -20.82 -24.37
C ASN A 100 0.50 -19.31 -24.11
N ARG A 101 -0.32 -18.48 -24.76
CA ARG A 101 -0.46 -17.04 -24.50
C ARG A 101 -1.51 -16.82 -23.40
N GLY A 102 -1.11 -17.09 -22.15
CA GLY A 102 -1.99 -17.04 -20.99
C GLY A 102 -2.00 -15.70 -20.25
N THR A 103 -2.84 -15.62 -19.21
CA THR A 103 -2.78 -14.56 -18.19
C THR A 103 -2.61 -15.22 -16.83
N GLY A 104 -1.67 -14.74 -16.04
CA GLY A 104 -1.45 -15.13 -14.66
C GLY A 104 -2.26 -14.26 -13.70
N TYR A 105 -2.65 -14.86 -12.58
CA TYR A 105 -3.49 -14.23 -11.57
C TYR A 105 -2.96 -14.53 -10.18
N ILE A 106 -2.84 -13.47 -9.38
CA ILE A 106 -2.76 -13.56 -7.92
C ILE A 106 -3.98 -12.82 -7.39
N SER A 107 -4.71 -13.40 -6.45
CA SER A 107 -5.92 -12.81 -5.89
C SER A 107 -5.94 -12.91 -4.38
N VAL A 108 -6.48 -11.87 -3.74
CA VAL A 108 -6.72 -11.80 -2.30
C VAL A 108 -8.22 -11.92 -2.07
N ARG A 109 -8.64 -13.02 -1.47
CA ARG A 109 -10.03 -13.27 -1.07
C ARG A 109 -10.22 -12.91 0.41
N LEU A 110 -11.03 -11.88 0.66
CA LEU A 110 -11.37 -11.39 2.00
C LEU A 110 -12.86 -11.62 2.27
N ARG A 111 -13.24 -11.79 3.53
CA ARG A 111 -14.63 -11.91 3.96
C ARG A 111 -14.89 -11.09 5.22
N ASN A 112 -16.07 -10.47 5.27
CA ASN A 112 -16.52 -9.77 6.46
C ASN A 112 -17.37 -10.70 7.35
N ASN A 113 -16.85 -11.18 8.47
CA ASN A 113 -17.64 -11.82 9.52
C ASN A 113 -17.89 -10.88 10.72
N SER A 114 -17.34 -9.66 10.71
CA SER A 114 -17.61 -8.63 11.73
C SER A 114 -19.06 -8.15 11.68
N THR A 115 -19.54 -7.52 12.75
CA THR A 115 -20.88 -6.90 12.78
C THR A 115 -20.89 -5.49 12.16
N LYS A 116 -19.80 -5.07 11.50
CA LYS A 116 -19.65 -3.74 10.91
C LYS A 116 -19.69 -3.81 9.39
N LEU A 117 -20.42 -2.91 8.74
CA LEU A 117 -20.39 -2.73 7.29
C LEU A 117 -19.01 -2.20 6.87
N ILE A 118 -18.26 -2.93 6.03
CA ILE A 118 -17.00 -2.44 5.46
C ILE A 118 -17.32 -1.69 4.16
N LYS A 119 -17.33 -0.36 4.24
CA LYS A 119 -17.75 0.53 3.15
C LYS A 119 -16.72 0.59 2.04
N ASN A 120 -15.45 0.80 2.41
CA ASN A 120 -14.33 0.90 1.48
C ASN A 120 -13.21 -0.09 1.83
N LEU A 121 -12.33 -0.31 0.87
CA LEU A 121 -11.05 -1.01 1.05
C LEU A 121 -9.92 -0.12 0.53
N ASP A 122 -9.00 0.27 1.41
CA ASP A 122 -7.79 0.98 1.02
C ASP A 122 -6.68 -0.04 0.75
N VAL A 123 -6.33 -0.20 -0.53
CA VAL A 123 -5.45 -1.27 -1.04
C VAL A 123 -4.09 -0.68 -1.38
N ARG A 124 -3.04 -1.34 -0.90
CA ARG A 124 -1.62 -1.00 -1.09
C ARG A 124 -0.87 -2.25 -1.51
N TYR A 125 0.11 -2.11 -2.41
CA TYR A 125 1.08 -3.16 -2.71
C TYR A 125 2.32 -2.60 -3.43
N ALA A 126 3.37 -3.40 -3.43
CA ALA A 126 4.51 -3.26 -4.33
C ALA A 126 4.38 -4.23 -5.51
N ILE A 127 4.96 -3.87 -6.66
CA ILE A 127 5.40 -4.85 -7.65
C ILE A 127 6.92 -4.83 -7.72
N GLU A 128 7.48 -5.99 -8.01
CA GLU A 128 8.90 -6.18 -8.25
C GLU A 128 9.15 -6.77 -9.63
N GLN A 129 10.35 -6.53 -10.15
CA GLN A 129 10.89 -7.19 -11.33
C GLN A 129 12.18 -7.92 -10.98
N TRP A 130 12.20 -9.20 -11.36
CA TRP A 130 13.24 -10.19 -11.07
C TRP A 130 13.93 -10.72 -12.33
N PHE A 131 13.25 -10.63 -13.48
CA PHE A 131 13.84 -10.94 -14.77
C PHE A 131 13.36 -9.91 -15.81
N ASN A 132 14.29 -9.37 -16.59
CA ASN A 132 14.02 -8.33 -17.57
C ASN A 132 13.98 -8.90 -18.99
N SER A 133 12.89 -8.63 -19.71
CA SER A 133 12.75 -8.95 -21.13
C SER A 133 13.60 -8.04 -21.99
N SER A 134 14.17 -8.61 -23.07
CA SER A 134 14.82 -7.81 -24.13
C SER A 134 13.84 -7.22 -25.14
N LEU A 135 12.53 -7.45 -24.99
CA LEU A 135 11.51 -6.85 -25.85
C LEU A 135 10.83 -5.69 -25.12
N SER A 136 10.66 -4.58 -25.82
CA SER A 136 9.87 -3.43 -25.37
C SER A 136 8.39 -3.76 -25.57
N THR A 137 7.75 -4.30 -24.53
CA THR A 137 6.34 -4.72 -24.54
C THR A 137 5.62 -4.20 -23.31
N ASP A 138 4.32 -3.93 -23.44
CA ASP A 138 3.45 -3.55 -22.32
C ASP A 138 3.28 -4.68 -21.29
N ALA A 139 4.26 -4.79 -20.39
CA ALA A 139 4.18 -5.62 -19.20
C ALA A 139 3.61 -4.79 -18.04
N TRP A 140 2.53 -5.29 -17.44
CA TRP A 140 1.74 -4.62 -16.41
C TRP A 140 1.27 -5.64 -15.36
N PHE A 141 1.09 -5.16 -14.13
CA PHE A 141 0.10 -5.71 -13.21
C PHE A 141 -1.15 -4.82 -13.28
N ARG A 142 -2.32 -5.43 -13.52
CA ARG A 142 -3.61 -4.72 -13.52
C ARG A 142 -4.52 -5.21 -12.41
N ALA A 143 -5.28 -4.30 -11.82
CA ALA A 143 -6.13 -4.59 -10.66
C ALA A 143 -7.62 -4.56 -11.04
N ALA A 144 -8.35 -5.55 -10.52
CA ALA A 144 -9.80 -5.58 -10.54
C ALA A 144 -10.32 -6.11 -9.19
N TYR A 145 -11.59 -5.83 -8.87
CA TYR A 145 -12.24 -6.44 -7.71
C TYR A 145 -13.67 -6.89 -8.03
N ARG A 146 -14.15 -7.88 -7.29
CA ARG A 146 -15.54 -8.34 -7.34
C ARG A 146 -16.05 -8.64 -5.95
N VAL A 147 -17.28 -8.20 -5.67
CA VAL A 147 -18.00 -8.50 -4.42
C VAL A 147 -18.91 -9.71 -4.63
N TYR A 148 -18.94 -10.60 -3.64
CA TYR A 148 -19.82 -11.76 -3.57
C TYR A 148 -20.74 -11.54 -2.36
N ARG A 149 -21.99 -11.18 -2.64
CA ARG A 149 -23.00 -10.95 -1.59
C ARG A 149 -23.39 -12.28 -0.95
N SER A 150 -23.68 -12.26 0.34
CA SER A 150 -24.06 -13.44 1.14
C SER A 150 -25.10 -14.31 0.42
N GLY A 151 -24.85 -15.62 0.36
CA GLY A 151 -25.60 -16.58 -0.48
C GLY A 151 -25.01 -16.81 -1.88
N THR A 152 -24.18 -15.90 -2.41
CA THR A 152 -23.43 -16.09 -3.66
C THR A 152 -22.11 -16.80 -3.36
N ALA A 153 -21.93 -18.02 -3.85
CA ALA A 153 -20.66 -18.73 -3.71
C ALA A 153 -19.58 -18.16 -4.65
N PHE A 154 -18.38 -17.92 -4.13
CA PHE A 154 -17.19 -17.64 -4.93
C PHE A 154 -16.75 -18.89 -5.72
N ASN A 155 -16.40 -18.72 -7.00
CA ASN A 155 -15.84 -19.77 -7.86
C ASN A 155 -14.49 -19.34 -8.42
N ASN A 156 -13.47 -20.21 -8.37
CA ASN A 156 -12.16 -19.92 -8.94
C ASN A 156 -12.22 -19.52 -10.43
N ASN A 157 -13.15 -20.09 -11.21
CA ASN A 157 -13.33 -19.73 -12.62
C ASN A 157 -13.82 -18.29 -12.82
N ASP A 158 -14.30 -17.61 -11.78
CA ASP A 158 -14.56 -16.17 -11.82
C ASP A 158 -13.26 -15.35 -12.01
N ILE A 159 -12.12 -15.80 -11.45
CA ILE A 159 -10.86 -15.05 -11.48
C ILE A 159 -10.42 -14.77 -12.93
N VAL A 160 -10.54 -15.75 -13.82
CA VAL A 160 -10.08 -15.65 -15.22
C VAL A 160 -11.03 -14.91 -16.16
N GLN A 161 -12.17 -14.41 -15.66
CA GLN A 161 -13.15 -13.68 -16.46
C GLN A 161 -12.64 -12.27 -16.79
N ALA A 162 -13.04 -11.75 -17.96
CA ALA A 162 -12.65 -10.40 -18.38
C ALA A 162 -13.14 -9.33 -17.38
N THR A 163 -12.33 -8.30 -17.17
CA THR A 163 -12.73 -7.14 -16.36
C THR A 163 -13.94 -6.45 -17.01
N GLY A 164 -14.94 -6.07 -16.21
CA GLY A 164 -16.25 -5.62 -16.69
C GLY A 164 -17.27 -6.76 -16.90
N ALA A 165 -16.84 -8.01 -17.04
CA ALA A 165 -17.74 -9.17 -17.08
C ALA A 165 -18.03 -9.72 -15.67
N ASN A 166 -19.20 -10.34 -15.49
CA ASN A 166 -19.60 -11.05 -14.27
C ASN A 166 -19.42 -10.25 -12.97
N GLY A 167 -19.53 -8.91 -13.00
CA GLY A 167 -19.37 -8.05 -11.82
C GLY A 167 -17.93 -7.75 -11.40
N TRP A 168 -16.93 -8.00 -12.24
CA TRP A 168 -15.57 -7.48 -12.03
C TRP A 168 -15.50 -5.98 -12.34
N VAL A 169 -15.18 -5.18 -11.34
CA VAL A 169 -14.93 -3.73 -11.46
C VAL A 169 -13.43 -3.48 -11.61
N ALA A 170 -13.03 -2.68 -12.60
CA ALA A 170 -11.64 -2.29 -12.78
C ALA A 170 -11.19 -1.33 -11.65
N ALA A 171 -9.93 -1.44 -11.22
CA ALA A 171 -9.32 -0.54 -10.25
C ALA A 171 -8.06 0.14 -10.83
N PRO A 172 -8.16 0.89 -11.94
CA PRO A 172 -6.99 1.35 -12.72
C PRO A 172 -6.06 2.32 -11.98
N ALA A 173 -6.47 2.87 -10.84
CA ALA A 173 -5.59 3.63 -9.95
C ALA A 173 -4.56 2.76 -9.20
N LEU A 174 -4.77 1.44 -9.19
CA LEU A 174 -3.81 0.44 -8.70
C LEU A 174 -2.94 -0.15 -9.83
N ASP A 175 -3.27 0.04 -11.10
CA ASP A 175 -2.49 -0.54 -12.22
C ASP A 175 -1.04 -0.04 -12.20
N LEU A 176 -0.08 -0.95 -12.34
CA LEU A 176 1.35 -0.66 -12.31
C LEU A 176 2.06 -1.24 -13.53
N GLN A 177 2.74 -0.37 -14.29
CA GLN A 177 3.64 -0.79 -15.36
C GLN A 177 4.92 -1.38 -14.77
N VAL A 178 5.43 -2.44 -15.40
CA VAL A 178 6.64 -3.14 -14.96
C VAL A 178 7.87 -2.20 -15.07
N PRO A 179 8.75 -2.17 -14.05
CA PRO A 179 9.82 -1.19 -13.92
C PRO A 179 10.71 -0.92 -15.15
N ALA A 180 11.04 -1.96 -15.92
CA ALA A 180 11.83 -1.90 -17.14
C ALA A 180 11.38 -2.96 -18.16
N THR A 181 11.50 -2.65 -19.45
CA THR A 181 11.35 -3.61 -20.58
C THR A 181 12.27 -3.18 -21.72
N GLY A 182 12.52 -4.05 -22.71
CA GLY A 182 13.37 -3.72 -23.87
C GLY A 182 14.86 -3.54 -23.54
N GLY A 183 15.33 -4.16 -22.46
CA GLY A 183 16.70 -3.99 -21.95
C GLY A 183 17.64 -5.17 -22.24
N ILE A 184 18.72 -5.27 -21.47
CA ILE A 184 19.55 -6.49 -21.45
C ILE A 184 18.73 -7.64 -20.86
N LEU A 185 18.66 -8.76 -21.57
CA LEU A 185 17.98 -9.97 -21.09
C LEU A 185 18.71 -10.54 -19.86
N GLY A 186 18.00 -10.76 -18.76
CA GLY A 186 18.58 -11.44 -17.60
C GLY A 186 17.93 -11.14 -16.27
N GLN A 187 18.53 -11.70 -15.22
CA GLN A 187 18.20 -11.48 -13.82
C GLN A 187 18.37 -10.01 -13.44
N VAL A 188 17.41 -9.49 -12.67
CA VAL A 188 17.46 -8.18 -11.99
C VAL A 188 17.04 -8.35 -10.53
N ASN A 189 17.34 -7.37 -9.67
CA ASN A 189 17.07 -7.46 -8.23
C ASN A 189 15.78 -6.70 -7.87
N GLY A 190 14.71 -7.42 -7.55
CA GLY A 190 13.39 -6.85 -7.24
C GLY A 190 13.42 -5.83 -6.11
N ASN A 191 14.14 -6.14 -5.03
CA ASN A 191 14.22 -5.30 -3.81
C ASN A 191 14.95 -3.96 -4.07
N SER A 192 15.52 -3.74 -5.25
CA SER A 192 16.14 -2.47 -5.60
C SER A 192 15.10 -1.45 -6.06
N THR A 193 15.26 -0.20 -5.66
CA THR A 193 14.33 0.90 -6.03
C THR A 193 14.21 1.14 -7.55
N THR A 194 15.18 0.67 -8.34
CA THR A 194 15.09 0.64 -9.80
C THR A 194 14.01 -0.31 -10.30
N TYR A 195 13.89 -1.50 -9.67
CA TYR A 195 13.03 -2.62 -10.09
C TYR A 195 11.84 -2.90 -9.15
N ARG A 196 11.59 -2.03 -8.16
CA ARG A 196 10.36 -2.00 -7.35
C ARG A 196 9.49 -0.80 -7.74
N ARG A 197 8.17 -0.95 -7.75
CA ARG A 197 7.17 0.14 -7.83
C ARG A 197 6.11 -0.10 -6.76
N THR A 198 5.52 0.95 -6.22
CA THR A 198 4.44 0.84 -5.21
C THR A 198 3.22 1.63 -5.65
N THR A 199 2.04 1.20 -5.21
CA THR A 199 0.79 1.89 -5.45
C THR A 199 -0.12 1.85 -4.23
N GLN A 200 -1.04 2.80 -4.18
CA GLN A 200 -2.16 2.85 -3.27
C GLN A 200 -3.36 3.44 -3.99
N SER A 201 -4.53 2.83 -3.83
CA SER A 201 -5.80 3.50 -4.05
C SER A 201 -6.92 2.78 -3.31
N ARG A 202 -8.10 3.41 -3.29
CA ARG A 202 -9.22 3.01 -2.45
C ARG A 202 -10.40 2.56 -3.30
N LEU A 203 -10.82 1.32 -3.06
CA LEU A 203 -12.05 0.77 -3.59
C LEU A 203 -13.20 1.37 -2.76
N LEU A 204 -13.97 2.28 -3.36
CA LEU A 204 -15.10 2.99 -2.74
C LEU A 204 -16.41 2.23 -2.98
N GLY A 205 -17.33 2.26 -2.00
CA GLY A 205 -18.69 1.70 -2.17
C GLY A 205 -18.70 0.18 -2.37
N VAL A 206 -17.78 -0.52 -1.70
CA VAL A 206 -17.73 -1.99 -1.66
C VAL A 206 -18.86 -2.52 -0.77
N ASP A 207 -19.10 -1.83 0.35
CA ASP A 207 -20.22 -2.02 1.29
C ASP A 207 -20.44 -3.48 1.69
N LEU A 208 -19.39 -4.19 2.11
CA LEU A 208 -19.45 -5.60 2.51
C LEU A 208 -20.25 -5.75 3.80
N ALA A 209 -21.44 -6.33 3.72
CA ALA A 209 -22.24 -6.70 4.88
C ALA A 209 -21.65 -7.93 5.60
N GLN A 210 -22.18 -8.28 6.77
CA GLN A 210 -21.77 -9.50 7.46
C GLN A 210 -22.13 -10.74 6.61
N GLY A 211 -21.14 -11.56 6.31
CA GLY A 211 -21.22 -12.72 5.42
C GLY A 211 -20.81 -12.45 3.97
N ASP A 212 -20.63 -11.19 3.56
CA ASP A 212 -20.15 -10.84 2.22
C ASP A 212 -18.65 -11.08 2.05
N GLU A 213 -18.23 -11.37 0.81
CA GLU A 213 -16.85 -11.57 0.43
C GLU A 213 -16.43 -10.57 -0.66
N VAL A 214 -15.14 -10.31 -0.76
CA VAL A 214 -14.51 -9.59 -1.88
C VAL A 214 -13.31 -10.40 -2.37
N VAL A 215 -13.09 -10.38 -3.68
CA VAL A 215 -11.83 -10.82 -4.26
C VAL A 215 -11.21 -9.62 -4.96
N VAL A 216 -10.03 -9.21 -4.50
CA VAL A 216 -9.16 -8.28 -5.23
C VAL A 216 -8.22 -9.14 -6.07
N ARG A 217 -8.17 -8.90 -7.38
CA ARG A 217 -7.41 -9.67 -8.35
C ARG A 217 -6.36 -8.78 -9.00
N PHE A 218 -5.16 -9.31 -9.11
CA PHE A 218 -4.06 -8.75 -9.85
C PHE A 218 -3.75 -9.69 -11.02
N ASP A 219 -3.89 -9.19 -12.25
CA ASP A 219 -3.57 -9.94 -13.46
C ASP A 219 -2.30 -9.44 -14.15
N TYR A 220 -1.56 -10.39 -14.72
CA TYR A 220 -0.29 -10.16 -15.43
C TYR A 220 -0.18 -11.11 -16.62
N VAL A 221 0.36 -10.64 -17.75
CA VAL A 221 0.30 -11.39 -19.02
C VAL A 221 1.44 -12.41 -19.14
N PHE A 222 1.14 -13.66 -19.53
CA PHE A 222 2.12 -14.65 -19.98
C PHE A 222 2.15 -14.70 -21.52
N SER A 223 2.89 -13.79 -22.17
CA SER A 223 3.04 -13.77 -23.63
C SER A 223 4.21 -14.65 -24.10
N ALA A 224 3.87 -15.71 -24.84
CA ALA A 224 4.83 -16.53 -25.60
C ALA A 224 5.58 -15.75 -26.70
N ASP A 225 5.11 -14.55 -27.06
CA ASP A 225 5.82 -13.65 -27.99
C ASP A 225 6.93 -12.84 -27.29
N THR A 226 7.17 -13.11 -26.00
CA THR A 226 8.25 -12.53 -25.20
C THR A 226 9.11 -13.61 -24.57
N ASN A 227 10.38 -13.28 -24.30
CA ASN A 227 11.22 -14.07 -23.39
C ASN A 227 10.84 -13.89 -21.90
N GLY A 228 9.70 -13.25 -21.62
CA GLY A 228 9.17 -13.01 -20.29
C GLY A 228 9.81 -11.83 -19.56
N ASN A 229 9.00 -11.10 -18.80
CA ASN A 229 9.45 -10.39 -17.61
C ASN A 229 9.09 -11.26 -16.40
N GLY A 230 10.04 -11.42 -15.47
CA GLY A 230 9.81 -12.05 -14.18
C GLY A 230 9.34 -11.00 -13.20
N ILE A 231 8.09 -11.09 -12.77
CA ILE A 231 7.40 -10.03 -12.03
C ILE A 231 6.54 -10.60 -10.91
N SER A 232 6.50 -9.90 -9.78
CA SER A 232 5.78 -10.30 -8.57
C SER A 232 5.02 -9.16 -7.92
N LEU A 233 4.01 -9.52 -7.12
CA LEU A 233 3.44 -8.69 -6.08
C LEU A 233 4.22 -8.85 -4.78
N ASP A 234 4.25 -7.79 -3.99
CA ASP A 234 4.76 -7.78 -2.63
C ASP A 234 4.05 -6.73 -1.75
N ASP A 235 4.32 -6.71 -0.43
CA ASP A 235 3.79 -5.74 0.55
C ASP A 235 2.28 -5.48 0.44
N ILE A 236 1.47 -6.53 0.23
CA ILE A 236 0.02 -6.35 0.10
C ILE A 236 -0.55 -5.95 1.46
N VAL A 237 -1.14 -4.76 1.54
CA VAL A 237 -1.87 -4.28 2.72
C VAL A 237 -3.25 -3.78 2.30
N ILE A 238 -4.30 -4.29 2.94
CA ILE A 238 -5.69 -3.91 2.65
C ILE A 238 -6.39 -3.54 3.97
N TYR A 239 -6.67 -2.25 4.16
CA TYR A 239 -7.41 -1.74 5.32
C TYR A 239 -8.93 -1.74 5.05
N PRO A 240 -9.75 -2.35 5.93
CA PRO A 240 -11.20 -2.22 5.88
C PRO A 240 -11.64 -0.89 6.52
N GLU A 241 -12.40 -0.07 5.78
CA GLU A 241 -12.97 1.17 6.34
C GLU A 241 -14.45 0.96 6.66
N THR A 242 -14.80 0.92 7.95
CA THR A 242 -16.19 0.68 8.40
C THR A 242 -16.85 1.98 8.82
N ASN A 243 -16.29 2.65 9.83
CA ASN A 243 -16.68 3.97 10.25
C ASN A 243 -15.89 5.01 9.45
N ILE A 244 -16.61 5.93 8.82
CA ILE A 244 -16.03 6.97 7.97
C ILE A 244 -16.66 8.29 8.34
N LEU A 245 -15.82 9.30 8.57
CA LEU A 245 -16.23 10.66 8.88
C LEU A 245 -15.44 11.65 8.02
N TYR A 246 -16.14 12.61 7.43
CA TYR A 246 -15.58 13.69 6.61
C TYR A 246 -15.69 15.01 7.35
N SER A 247 -14.62 15.78 7.43
CA SER A 247 -14.68 17.13 7.99
C SER A 247 -15.38 18.09 7.03
N LYS A 248 -16.09 19.11 7.52
CA LYS A 248 -16.42 20.32 6.73
C LYS A 248 -15.16 20.85 6.02
N THR A 249 -15.30 21.43 4.84
CA THR A 249 -14.18 21.97 4.05
C THR A 249 -13.53 23.23 4.64
N THR A 250 -14.21 23.90 5.57
CA THR A 250 -13.78 25.14 6.24
C THR A 250 -13.98 25.06 7.76
N GLY A 251 -13.43 26.03 8.49
CA GLY A 251 -13.48 26.08 9.96
C GLY A 251 -12.57 25.05 10.64
N ASN A 252 -12.65 24.99 11.97
CA ASN A 252 -11.82 24.09 12.79
C ASN A 252 -12.27 22.62 12.66
N LEU A 253 -11.39 21.71 13.07
CA LEU A 253 -11.69 20.29 13.33
C LEU A 253 -11.98 20.13 14.82
N ASP A 254 -13.23 19.90 15.16
CA ASP A 254 -13.74 19.80 16.53
C ASP A 254 -14.72 18.63 16.68
N ASN A 255 -14.45 17.74 17.63
CA ASN A 255 -15.34 16.64 17.99
C ASN A 255 -16.42 17.00 19.01
N THR A 256 -16.26 18.10 19.74
CA THR A 256 -17.18 18.50 20.81
C THR A 256 -18.41 19.21 20.27
N ALA A 257 -18.29 19.89 19.12
CA ALA A 257 -19.42 20.46 18.39
C ALA A 257 -20.46 19.41 17.96
N ILE A 258 -21.73 19.72 18.21
CA ILE A 258 -22.91 18.89 17.94
C ILE A 258 -23.93 19.63 17.05
N GLY A 259 -24.95 18.91 16.56
CA GLY A 259 -26.01 19.49 15.73
C GLY A 259 -25.48 20.18 14.47
N SER A 260 -26.02 21.36 14.13
CA SER A 260 -25.55 22.17 12.99
C SER A 260 -24.10 22.65 13.14
N GLY A 261 -23.62 22.81 14.37
CA GLY A 261 -22.25 23.21 14.68
C GLY A 261 -21.21 22.13 14.34
N ALA A 262 -21.57 20.84 14.46
CA ALA A 262 -20.65 19.71 14.31
C ALA A 262 -19.77 19.82 13.05
N THR A 263 -18.46 19.64 13.21
CA THR A 263 -17.48 19.86 12.13
C THR A 263 -17.24 18.61 11.27
N TRP A 264 -17.90 17.50 11.62
CA TRP A 264 -17.77 16.19 10.98
C TRP A 264 -19.11 15.69 10.45
N SER A 265 -19.03 14.89 9.38
CA SER A 265 -20.14 14.46 8.55
C SER A 265 -20.02 12.98 8.19
N LEU A 266 -21.16 12.33 7.97
CA LEU A 266 -21.24 10.97 7.43
C LEU A 266 -21.27 10.94 5.89
N THR A 267 -21.36 12.10 5.22
CA THR A 267 -21.40 12.24 3.75
C THR A 267 -20.10 12.84 3.22
N ALA A 268 -19.69 12.42 2.02
CA ALA A 268 -18.40 12.76 1.42
C ALA A 268 -18.22 14.24 1.01
N ASP A 269 -19.27 15.06 1.18
CA ASP A 269 -19.26 16.50 0.95
C ASP A 269 -18.93 17.32 2.22
N GLY A 270 -18.88 16.66 3.39
CA GLY A 270 -18.61 17.30 4.68
C GLY A 270 -19.77 18.10 5.27
N ASN A 271 -20.92 18.21 4.59
CA ASN A 271 -21.97 19.17 4.97
C ASN A 271 -23.10 18.57 5.82
N THR A 272 -23.45 17.29 5.66
CA THR A 272 -24.51 16.64 6.46
C THR A 272 -23.96 16.30 7.84
N PRO A 273 -24.28 17.03 8.93
CA PRO A 273 -23.55 16.87 10.19
C PRO A 273 -23.82 15.50 10.81
N ALA A 274 -22.83 14.91 11.48
CA ALA A 274 -22.98 13.62 12.17
C ALA A 274 -24.01 13.65 13.33
N GLY A 275 -24.53 14.84 13.70
CA GLY A 275 -25.54 15.05 14.73
C GLY A 275 -24.99 15.02 16.15
N SER A 276 -24.21 13.98 16.47
CA SER A 276 -23.54 13.78 17.76
C SER A 276 -22.07 14.21 17.77
N ALA A 277 -21.50 14.29 18.98
CA ALA A 277 -20.07 14.48 19.19
C ALA A 277 -19.27 13.26 18.71
N ILE A 278 -18.02 13.48 18.31
CA ILE A 278 -17.17 12.45 17.69
C ILE A 278 -16.21 11.80 18.71
N ASN A 279 -16.23 10.48 18.81
CA ASN A 279 -15.30 9.74 19.65
C ASN A 279 -14.02 9.37 18.86
N PHE A 280 -12.99 10.22 18.91
CA PHE A 280 -11.69 9.94 18.29
C PHE A 280 -10.90 8.74 18.90
N ASN A 281 -11.39 8.17 20.01
CA ASN A 281 -10.88 6.93 20.58
C ASN A 281 -11.65 5.68 20.11
N ALA A 282 -12.70 5.84 19.30
CA ALA A 282 -13.39 4.71 18.67
C ALA A 282 -12.49 4.04 17.63
N ALA A 283 -12.52 2.71 17.59
CA ALA A 283 -11.70 1.87 16.71
C ALA A 283 -12.26 1.79 15.28
N ASN A 284 -11.36 1.54 14.32
CA ASN A 284 -11.61 1.32 12.89
C ASN A 284 -12.39 2.48 12.22
N VAL A 285 -12.06 3.71 12.61
CA VAL A 285 -12.62 4.95 12.06
C VAL A 285 -11.60 5.67 11.18
N THR A 286 -11.97 5.97 9.94
CA THR A 286 -11.18 6.79 9.02
C THR A 286 -11.73 8.22 8.99
N TYR A 287 -10.89 9.18 9.37
CA TYR A 287 -11.22 10.61 9.47
C TYR A 287 -10.64 11.39 8.29
N TYR A 288 -11.48 11.70 7.31
CA TYR A 288 -11.09 12.47 6.12
C TYR A 288 -11.11 13.97 6.41
N VAL A 289 -9.94 14.61 6.35
CA VAL A 289 -9.83 16.07 6.35
C VAL A 289 -9.99 16.59 4.94
N GLN A 290 -10.88 17.56 4.75
CA GLN A 290 -11.28 18.10 3.44
C GLN A 290 -10.97 19.60 3.32
N GLY A 291 -11.02 20.12 2.09
CA GLY A 291 -10.82 21.54 1.78
C GLY A 291 -9.35 21.97 1.76
N THR A 292 -9.09 23.16 1.21
CA THR A 292 -7.75 23.66 0.86
C THR A 292 -7.27 24.76 1.82
N ASN A 293 -7.64 24.68 3.11
CA ASN A 293 -7.38 25.76 4.06
C ASN A 293 -5.87 25.90 4.36
N ALA A 294 -5.35 27.13 4.19
CA ALA A 294 -3.98 27.50 4.49
C ALA A 294 -3.78 27.99 5.95
N ALA A 295 -4.86 28.25 6.69
CA ALA A 295 -4.82 28.47 8.14
C ALA A 295 -4.92 27.12 8.89
N SER A 296 -4.40 27.05 10.12
CA SER A 296 -4.52 25.81 10.90
C SER A 296 -5.99 25.51 11.16
N ARG A 297 -6.32 24.22 11.07
CA ARG A 297 -7.66 23.72 11.38
C ARG A 297 -7.75 23.12 12.79
N LEU A 298 -6.66 23.03 13.54
CA LEU A 298 -6.71 22.54 14.93
C LEU A 298 -6.86 23.70 15.91
N SER A 299 -7.70 23.50 16.91
CA SER A 299 -7.75 24.34 18.11
C SER A 299 -7.23 23.54 19.29
N GLY A 300 -5.90 23.38 19.36
CA GLY A 300 -5.20 22.68 20.44
C GLY A 300 -4.88 21.21 20.15
N ASN A 301 -4.94 20.38 21.19
CA ASN A 301 -4.39 19.01 21.18
C ASN A 301 -5.39 17.99 20.60
N TRP A 302 -5.29 17.69 19.30
CA TRP A 302 -6.10 16.65 18.66
C TRP A 302 -5.46 15.26 18.84
N GLN A 303 -6.25 14.26 19.21
CA GLN A 303 -5.79 12.88 19.33
C GLN A 303 -6.79 11.92 18.67
N VAL A 304 -6.34 11.11 17.72
CA VAL A 304 -7.04 9.95 17.17
C VAL A 304 -6.29 8.71 17.65
N THR A 305 -6.87 7.97 18.59
CA THR A 305 -6.16 6.90 19.33
C THR A 305 -6.84 5.55 19.33
N GLY A 306 -8.04 5.43 18.73
CA GLY A 306 -8.70 4.14 18.55
C GLY A 306 -7.89 3.18 17.69
N GLU A 307 -7.94 1.89 18.01
CA GLU A 307 -7.25 0.84 17.24
C GLU A 307 -7.71 0.83 15.78
N GLY A 308 -6.77 0.74 14.83
CA GLY A 308 -7.07 0.81 13.39
C GLY A 308 -7.55 2.18 12.88
N SER A 309 -7.77 3.17 13.75
CA SER A 309 -8.27 4.49 13.36
C SER A 309 -7.14 5.42 12.87
N ARG A 310 -7.46 6.28 11.90
CA ARG A 310 -6.49 7.12 11.20
C ARG A 310 -7.09 8.40 10.64
N VAL A 311 -6.25 9.41 10.45
CA VAL A 311 -6.57 10.61 9.67
C VAL A 311 -6.12 10.40 8.23
N VAL A 312 -6.91 10.85 7.26
CA VAL A 312 -6.54 10.91 5.84
C VAL A 312 -6.71 12.35 5.38
N VAL A 313 -5.66 12.97 4.86
CA VAL A 313 -5.75 14.31 4.27
C VAL A 313 -6.19 14.16 2.81
N GLY A 314 -7.42 14.57 2.51
CA GLY A 314 -8.04 14.54 1.18
C GLY A 314 -8.53 13.16 0.73
N THR A 315 -9.03 13.11 -0.50
CA THR A 315 -9.28 11.86 -1.25
C THR A 315 -8.70 12.00 -2.66
N ASP A 316 -8.53 10.88 -3.37
CA ASP A 316 -8.01 10.89 -4.75
C ASP A 316 -8.89 11.67 -5.75
N ALA A 317 -10.17 11.91 -5.40
CA ALA A 317 -11.12 12.71 -6.17
C ALA A 317 -11.28 14.15 -5.64
N SER A 318 -11.01 14.39 -4.36
CA SER A 318 -11.14 15.68 -3.67
C SER A 318 -9.88 15.96 -2.83
N PRO A 319 -8.79 16.46 -3.45
CA PRO A 319 -7.56 16.78 -2.74
C PRO A 319 -7.76 17.85 -1.66
N ALA A 320 -6.98 17.79 -0.59
CA ALA A 320 -7.13 18.69 0.56
C ALA A 320 -5.78 19.16 1.13
N THR A 321 -5.84 20.19 1.97
CA THR A 321 -4.72 20.71 2.76
C THR A 321 -5.05 20.63 4.25
N LEU A 322 -4.17 19.99 5.01
CA LEU A 322 -4.15 20.09 6.48
C LEU A 322 -2.89 20.84 6.91
N TYR A 323 -3.04 22.09 7.33
CA TYR A 323 -2.00 22.83 8.03
C TYR A 323 -2.17 22.66 9.55
N LEU A 324 -1.07 22.40 10.24
CA LEU A 324 -0.93 22.49 11.70
C LEU A 324 -0.01 23.68 12.02
N ALA A 325 -0.44 24.60 12.88
CA ALA A 325 0.35 25.77 13.25
C ALA A 325 1.53 25.40 14.19
N PRO A 326 2.53 26.28 14.35
CA PRO A 326 3.57 26.10 15.36
C PRO A 326 2.96 25.96 16.76
N GLY A 327 3.16 24.80 17.38
CA GLY A 327 2.63 24.46 18.70
C GLY A 327 1.46 23.47 18.69
N ASP A 328 0.71 23.34 17.59
CA ASP A 328 -0.39 22.39 17.47
C ASP A 328 0.09 20.94 17.68
N GLN A 329 -0.65 20.16 18.48
CA GLN A 329 -0.35 18.76 18.72
C GLN A 329 -1.40 17.87 18.06
N LEU A 330 -0.94 17.02 17.14
CA LEU A 330 -1.72 15.93 16.58
C LEU A 330 -1.09 14.59 16.99
N LYS A 331 -1.84 13.78 17.73
CA LYS A 331 -1.52 12.37 18.00
C LYS A 331 -2.41 11.48 17.16
N ALA A 332 -1.95 11.11 15.98
CA ALA A 332 -2.66 10.24 15.04
C ALA A 332 -1.67 9.59 14.07
N THR A 333 -2.08 8.50 13.43
CA THR A 333 -1.53 8.10 12.12
C THR A 333 -2.21 8.94 11.05
N VAL A 334 -1.42 9.60 10.19
CA VAL A 334 -1.90 10.51 9.14
C VAL A 334 -1.45 10.02 7.77
N ASP A 335 -2.38 9.49 6.98
CA ASP A 335 -2.18 9.25 5.55
C ASP A 335 -2.41 10.55 4.77
N VAL A 336 -1.76 10.73 3.61
CA VAL A 336 -1.98 11.88 2.71
C VAL A 336 -2.35 11.35 1.32
N ALA A 337 -3.56 11.67 0.86
CA ALA A 337 -4.10 11.21 -0.42
C ALA A 337 -3.40 11.85 -1.62
N LYS A 338 -3.65 11.32 -2.82
CA LYS A 338 -3.05 11.83 -4.07
C LYS A 338 -3.31 13.34 -4.21
N THR A 339 -2.25 14.06 -4.62
CA THR A 339 -2.20 15.55 -4.76
C THR A 339 -2.65 16.36 -3.54
N SER A 340 -2.80 15.73 -2.36
CA SER A 340 -3.13 16.39 -1.09
C SER A 340 -1.86 16.81 -0.33
N THR A 341 -2.02 17.72 0.62
CA THR A 341 -0.92 18.42 1.30
C THR A 341 -1.08 18.38 2.82
N LEU A 342 -0.12 17.79 3.53
CA LEU A 342 0.06 17.98 4.97
C LEU A 342 1.17 19.01 5.20
N THR A 343 0.91 20.02 6.02
CA THR A 343 1.92 21.04 6.38
C THR A 343 2.02 21.15 7.90
N LEU A 344 3.23 20.99 8.43
CA LEU A 344 3.53 20.99 9.86
C LEU A 344 4.34 22.25 10.21
N GLY A 345 3.76 23.21 10.93
CA GLY A 345 4.46 24.42 11.43
C GLY A 345 5.44 24.17 12.59
N GLY A 346 5.74 22.90 12.88
CA GLY A 346 6.57 22.46 13.99
C GLY A 346 6.52 20.94 14.11
N THR A 347 7.00 20.41 15.24
CA THR A 347 7.08 18.95 15.46
C THR A 347 5.99 18.50 16.44
N PRO A 348 4.78 18.10 15.98
CA PRO A 348 3.77 17.50 16.86
C PRO A 348 4.31 16.19 17.45
N ALA A 349 4.47 16.14 18.77
CA ALA A 349 5.33 15.16 19.46
C ALA A 349 4.78 13.72 19.49
N SER A 350 3.66 13.44 18.84
CA SER A 350 3.06 12.10 18.73
C SER A 350 2.35 11.85 17.39
N LEU A 351 2.63 12.66 16.37
CA LEU A 351 2.17 12.40 15.01
C LEU A 351 2.97 11.23 14.43
N ARG A 352 2.28 10.33 13.72
CA ARG A 352 2.89 9.34 12.83
C ARG A 352 2.42 9.63 11.42
N LEU A 353 3.35 9.73 10.47
CA LEU A 353 2.96 9.63 9.06
C LEU A 353 2.59 8.19 8.78
N GLY A 354 1.48 7.99 8.06
CA GLY A 354 1.12 6.71 7.45
C GLY A 354 1.75 6.63 6.06
N THR A 355 0.94 6.39 5.04
CA THR A 355 1.39 6.39 3.65
C THR A 355 1.19 7.77 3.01
N LEU A 356 2.20 8.17 2.24
CA LEU A 356 2.16 9.31 1.35
C LEU A 356 1.88 8.78 -0.07
N ALA A 357 0.67 9.01 -0.58
CA ALA A 357 0.25 8.56 -1.91
C ALA A 357 1.01 9.30 -3.03
N ALA A 358 1.03 8.75 -4.24
CA ALA A 358 1.89 9.25 -5.30
C ALA A 358 1.50 10.69 -5.71
N GLY A 359 2.46 11.62 -5.64
CA GLY A 359 2.21 13.05 -5.87
C GLY A 359 1.48 13.79 -4.72
N SER A 360 1.32 13.18 -3.56
CA SER A 360 1.02 13.90 -2.30
C SER A 360 2.23 14.68 -1.81
N THR A 361 2.05 15.63 -0.89
CA THR A 361 3.15 16.36 -0.24
C THR A 361 3.01 16.41 1.29
N ALA A 362 4.15 16.33 1.98
CA ALA A 362 4.25 16.50 3.43
C ALA A 362 5.39 17.48 3.74
N TRP A 363 5.03 18.64 4.31
CA TRP A 363 5.93 19.76 4.57
C TRP A 363 6.18 19.95 6.06
N LEU A 364 7.39 20.40 6.39
CA LEU A 364 7.78 20.83 7.73
C LEU A 364 8.33 22.26 7.65
N VAL A 365 7.55 23.20 8.19
CA VAL A 365 7.84 24.65 8.19
C VAL A 365 8.31 25.03 9.60
N ALA A 366 9.58 24.76 9.89
CA ALA A 366 10.18 25.05 11.18
C ALA A 366 10.63 26.52 11.28
N ALA A 367 10.11 27.26 12.27
CA ALA A 367 10.51 28.65 12.52
C ALA A 367 11.90 28.78 13.18
N THR A 368 12.39 27.73 13.84
CA THR A 368 13.70 27.68 14.51
C THR A 368 14.37 26.32 14.32
N LEU A 369 15.71 26.32 14.25
CA LEU A 369 16.55 25.13 14.12
C LEU A 369 17.14 24.71 15.48
N PRO A 370 17.48 23.43 15.68
CA PRO A 370 17.29 22.29 14.77
C PRO A 370 15.99 21.52 15.07
N VAL A 371 15.20 21.25 14.04
CA VAL A 371 14.10 20.27 14.16
C VAL A 371 14.58 18.89 13.73
N TYR A 372 14.48 17.94 14.64
CA TYR A 372 14.64 16.51 14.37
C TYR A 372 13.28 15.92 13.99
N CYS A 373 13.00 15.82 12.69
CA CYS A 373 11.93 14.97 12.19
C CYS A 373 12.49 13.56 12.01
N THR A 374 12.19 12.66 12.94
CA THR A 374 12.57 11.26 12.80
C THR A 374 11.69 10.62 11.73
N VAL A 375 12.21 10.54 10.51
CA VAL A 375 11.70 9.71 9.40
C VAL A 375 12.43 8.36 9.42
N LEU A 376 11.74 7.32 8.94
CA LEU A 376 11.82 5.98 9.51
C LEU A 376 11.62 4.91 8.38
N PRO A 377 12.27 3.71 8.37
CA PRO A 377 12.09 2.62 7.39
C PRO A 377 11.55 1.26 7.92
N ALA A 378 10.53 0.63 7.32
CA ALA A 378 10.12 -0.74 7.68
C ALA A 378 11.07 -1.82 7.13
N ALA A 379 10.68 -3.08 7.29
CA ALA A 379 11.06 -4.11 6.33
C ALA A 379 10.33 -3.83 4.99
N SER A 380 10.96 -3.90 3.81
CA SER A 380 12.36 -4.26 3.53
C SER A 380 13.22 -3.10 2.97
N VAL A 381 14.55 -3.24 3.05
CA VAL A 381 15.52 -2.14 2.79
C VAL A 381 16.74 -2.63 2.00
N PRO A 382 17.40 -1.75 1.22
CA PRO A 382 18.62 -1.16 1.79
C PRO A 382 18.91 0.32 1.42
N SER A 383 18.94 1.15 2.47
CA SER A 383 19.78 2.35 2.63
C SER A 383 19.74 3.52 1.63
N ARG A 384 19.40 4.70 2.16
CA ARG A 384 20.32 5.85 2.08
C ARG A 384 20.87 6.15 3.47
N ARG A 385 22.20 6.20 3.63
CA ARG A 385 22.85 6.68 4.85
C ARG A 385 22.90 8.22 4.84
N LEU A 386 22.49 8.84 5.94
CA LEU A 386 23.18 10.03 6.45
C LEU A 386 24.22 9.54 7.46
N ALA A 387 25.47 9.99 7.34
CA ALA A 387 26.56 9.58 8.21
C ALA A 387 26.85 10.65 9.26
N GLY A 388 27.06 10.27 10.53
CA GLY A 388 27.76 11.13 11.50
C GLY A 388 27.09 11.46 12.84
N VAL A 389 26.13 10.67 13.36
CA VAL A 389 25.61 10.84 14.74
C VAL A 389 25.42 9.48 15.44
N PRO A 390 25.78 9.31 16.73
CA PRO A 390 25.52 8.09 17.53
C PRO A 390 24.01 7.85 17.81
N PRO A 391 23.60 6.65 18.28
CA PRO A 391 22.34 6.03 17.85
C PRO A 391 21.09 6.41 18.65
N ARG A 392 19.94 6.52 17.94
CA ARG A 392 18.56 6.34 18.47
C ARG A 392 17.50 6.11 17.36
N VAL A 393 17.06 4.84 17.25
CA VAL A 393 15.74 4.31 16.83
C VAL A 393 15.14 4.65 15.44
N SER A 394 14.53 3.63 14.81
CA SER A 394 13.85 3.66 13.49
C SER A 394 12.49 2.88 13.54
N VAL A 395 11.48 3.28 12.74
CA VAL A 395 10.11 2.67 12.53
C VAL A 395 9.71 2.81 11.04
N GLU A 396 8.59 3.39 10.54
CA GLU A 396 8.39 3.65 9.07
C GLU A 396 7.71 4.99 8.63
N VAL A 397 8.02 5.47 7.40
CA VAL A 397 7.10 6.11 6.42
C VAL A 397 7.18 5.46 5.00
N LEU A 398 6.07 4.92 4.47
CA LEU A 398 6.00 4.40 3.09
C LEU A 398 5.88 5.55 2.07
N VAL A 399 6.88 5.66 1.19
CA VAL A 399 7.01 6.71 0.18
C VAL A 399 6.78 6.15 -1.23
N THR A 400 5.62 6.47 -1.82
CA THR A 400 5.22 5.93 -3.15
C THR A 400 5.65 6.79 -4.35
N SER A 401 6.30 7.94 -4.12
CA SER A 401 6.84 8.81 -5.17
C SER A 401 7.95 9.71 -4.63
N THR A 402 8.74 10.36 -5.49
CA THR A 402 9.86 11.24 -5.09
C THR A 402 9.41 12.37 -4.16
N VAL A 403 9.72 12.27 -2.85
CA VAL A 403 9.52 13.37 -1.89
C VAL A 403 10.56 14.45 -2.13
N ALA A 404 10.13 15.56 -2.73
CA ALA A 404 10.94 16.76 -2.92
C ALA A 404 10.92 17.64 -1.67
N PHE A 405 11.90 17.46 -0.79
CA PHE A 405 12.15 18.40 0.31
C PHE A 405 12.74 19.70 -0.25
N SER A 406 11.89 20.71 -0.52
CA SER A 406 12.38 22.07 -0.79
C SER A 406 12.55 22.83 0.52
N TRP A 407 13.71 23.48 0.69
CA TRP A 407 14.07 24.22 1.89
C TRP A 407 13.97 25.72 1.61
N SER A 408 13.57 26.51 2.59
CA SER A 408 13.47 27.97 2.44
C SER A 408 14.85 28.61 2.23
N PRO A 409 14.98 29.60 1.33
CA PRO A 409 16.24 30.33 1.15
C PRO A 409 16.69 30.98 2.45
N GLY A 410 17.88 30.62 2.93
CA GLY A 410 18.48 31.13 4.17
C GLY A 410 18.94 30.06 5.15
N ALA A 411 18.44 28.83 5.04
CA ALA A 411 18.93 27.71 5.86
C ALA A 411 20.39 27.37 5.51
N ARG A 412 21.30 27.53 6.49
CA ARG A 412 22.72 27.15 6.36
C ARG A 412 22.92 25.70 6.80
N TYR A 413 23.48 24.89 5.91
CA TYR A 413 23.82 23.49 6.19
C TYR A 413 25.34 23.29 6.21
N ARG A 414 25.80 22.27 6.94
CA ARG A 414 27.19 21.81 6.91
C ARG A 414 27.20 20.35 6.47
N VAL A 415 27.67 20.08 5.26
CA VAL A 415 27.80 18.71 4.76
C VAL A 415 29.04 18.09 5.38
N ALA A 416 28.87 17.07 6.23
CA ALA A 416 29.97 16.32 6.82
C ALA A 416 30.53 15.34 5.77
N GLY A 417 31.52 15.76 5.00
CA GLY A 417 32.15 14.92 3.97
C GLY A 417 33.17 15.64 3.08
N GLU A 418 32.99 16.95 2.84
CA GLU A 418 34.01 17.74 2.14
C GLU A 418 35.19 18.02 3.09
N ALA A 419 36.35 17.45 2.75
CA ALA A 419 37.61 17.93 3.28
C ALA A 419 37.82 19.37 2.82
N SER A 420 38.25 20.24 3.74
CA SER A 420 38.59 21.62 3.39
C SER A 420 39.74 21.64 2.39
N VAL A 421 39.44 21.96 1.12
CA VAL A 421 40.48 22.30 0.14
C VAL A 421 41.24 23.51 0.71
N PRO A 422 42.55 23.40 0.97
CA PRO A 422 43.32 24.53 1.45
C PRO A 422 43.39 25.56 0.32
N THR A 423 42.72 26.70 0.49
CA THR A 423 42.86 27.84 -0.40
C THR A 423 44.26 28.41 -0.25
N THR A 424 45.19 27.93 -1.08
CA THR A 424 46.54 28.49 -1.21
C THR A 424 46.45 29.86 -1.88
N THR A 425 46.20 30.89 -1.06
CA THR A 425 46.38 32.29 -1.43
C THR A 425 47.84 32.53 -1.76
N ARG A 426 48.19 32.34 -3.03
CA ARG A 426 49.45 32.77 -3.62
C ARG A 426 49.29 34.23 -4.03
N GLU A 427 49.79 35.15 -3.22
CA GLU A 427 49.85 36.56 -3.59
C GLU A 427 50.78 36.76 -4.81
N PRO A 428 50.51 37.77 -5.67
CA PRO A 428 51.39 38.13 -6.77
C PRO A 428 52.59 38.97 -6.29
N SER A 429 53.70 38.87 -7.05
CA SER A 429 55.03 39.50 -6.85
C SER A 429 55.71 39.19 -5.51
#